data_AF-A0A7V4SW54-F1
#
_entry.id   AF-A0A7V4SW54-F1
#
_cell.length_a   1.000
_cell.length_b   1.000
_cell.length_c   1.000
_cell.angle_alpha   90.00
_cell.angle_beta   90.00
_cell.angle_gamma   90.00
#
_symmetry.space_group_name_H-M   'P 1'
#
loop_
_entity.id
_entity.type
_entity.pdbx_description
1 polymer ?
#
loop_
_entity_poly.entity_id
_entity_poly.type
_entity_poly.pdbx_seq_one_letter_code
_entity_poly.pdbx_strand_id
1 'polypeptide(L)'
;MSGPHRADDELFERVLRELSTGTFRAVVNSGVRDIDAFLELDATTLSDVSSKIKAELSAAQQRIRQHLRGCFMERSVDHSDESERESNADDTWATATDDYHLFQAVLDCLGVRAQHALAYGRVRNLQQFMRLEKDVMARWPNTGAKTIAEIMDVQRRVKELSSSLAYRETLNADSLRNHLGQFPARLSRRVERRMPTNRRVFSRAVEHNVDKPADWSVLRKTIPDLFPLDERELDALWVSAGERSIGSIVELSEDDWQQLNAAIIYKDDSFDVLLVVTLGYLLELQISSEAFEAIIDSVASLINSGEYPAQCRLLCSGNDEPIVTHADIAAIRNFRIDSFNLPGDCIDSLYAQGVHAWSDLVNLTERTILESSGLSLEALRRIRDVWRTRLHARLAVQELLRLPIESYSSFQSMAECFIESVAKDDRYKNIALGRLGFIDGRKITFEELSESLGLTRARVQQLWQKIASKLKPLPILNKLARFWVAVFETLKVSGGACLLSELAEGIRERLGWAQAPELVALSSLLRLRNDIEFDSHQSIVHDPKVECLGCRDVADVMARLFDTNKDEKSIDEVARSLISVCRERPECAK
;
A
#
# COMPACT_ATOMS: atom_id res chain seq x y z
N MET A 1 -18.45 5.89 9.50
CA MET A 1 -18.57 4.77 10.45
C MET A 1 -17.17 4.52 10.98
N SER A 2 -16.87 5.11 12.13
CA SER A 2 -15.68 4.75 12.92
C SER A 2 -15.79 3.26 13.23
N GLY A 3 -14.74 2.48 12.93
CA GLY A 3 -14.72 1.06 13.25
C GLY A 3 -14.77 0.85 14.77
N PRO A 4 -15.26 -0.32 15.25
CA PRO A 4 -15.36 -0.63 16.67
C PRO A 4 -14.01 -0.45 17.41
N HIS A 5 -12.89 -0.79 16.77
CA HIS A 5 -11.56 -0.66 17.36
C HIS A 5 -11.14 0.77 17.75
N ARG A 6 -11.61 1.81 17.04
CA ARG A 6 -11.21 3.19 17.36
C ARG A 6 -11.82 3.68 18.68
N ALA A 7 -13.01 3.20 19.03
CA ALA A 7 -13.64 3.54 20.30
C ALA A 7 -12.94 2.86 21.48
N ASP A 8 -12.41 1.65 21.26
CA ASP A 8 -11.66 0.89 22.26
C ASP A 8 -10.28 1.54 22.52
N ASP A 9 -9.60 2.02 21.46
CA ASP A 9 -8.33 2.74 21.58
C ASP A 9 -8.50 4.08 22.33
N GLU A 10 -9.54 4.86 22.02
CA GLU A 10 -9.83 6.14 22.71
C GLU A 10 -10.20 5.92 24.19
N LEU A 11 -10.91 4.83 24.51
CA LEU A 11 -11.22 4.44 25.88
C LEU A 11 -9.95 4.03 26.63
N PHE A 12 -9.08 3.26 25.99
CA PHE A 12 -7.82 2.80 26.57
C PHE A 12 -6.88 3.97 26.88
N GLU A 13 -6.65 4.86 25.92
CA GLU A 13 -5.91 6.12 26.07
C GLU A 13 -6.42 6.96 27.25
N ARG A 14 -7.75 7.11 27.35
CA ARG A 14 -8.37 7.88 28.43
C ARG A 14 -8.11 7.26 29.80
N VAL A 15 -8.21 5.93 29.91
CA VAL A 15 -7.96 5.23 31.17
C VAL A 15 -6.49 5.30 31.57
N LEU A 16 -5.56 5.21 30.62
CA LEU A 16 -4.13 5.38 30.89
C LEU A 16 -3.79 6.78 31.45
N ARG A 17 -4.44 7.83 30.95
CA ARG A 17 -4.25 9.22 31.43
C ARG A 17 -4.77 9.45 32.85
N GLU A 18 -5.69 8.62 33.32
CA GLU A 18 -6.24 8.70 34.67
C GLU A 18 -5.40 7.96 35.72
N LEU A 19 -4.40 7.18 35.30
CA LEU A 19 -3.51 6.45 36.20
C LEU A 19 -2.48 7.37 36.83
N SER A 20 -2.17 7.14 38.10
CA SER A 20 -0.98 7.73 38.71
C SER A 20 0.28 7.30 37.97
N THR A 21 1.31 8.16 37.97
CA THR A 21 2.58 7.91 37.26
C THR A 21 3.22 6.57 37.61
N GLY A 22 3.13 6.15 38.89
CA GLY A 22 3.64 4.85 39.33
C GLY A 22 2.87 3.66 38.75
N THR A 23 1.54 3.77 38.66
CA THR A 23 0.69 2.73 38.06
C THR A 23 0.85 2.68 36.55
N PHE A 24 0.95 3.82 35.88
CA PHE A 24 1.24 3.89 34.44
C PHE A 24 2.58 3.22 34.09
N ARG A 25 3.67 3.53 34.82
CA ARG A 25 4.97 2.89 34.61
C ARG A 25 4.92 1.38 34.80
N ALA A 26 4.24 0.90 35.84
CA ALA A 26 4.08 -0.54 36.08
C ALA A 26 3.38 -1.25 34.92
N VAL A 27 2.35 -0.63 34.33
CA VAL A 27 1.62 -1.16 33.17
C VAL A 27 2.50 -1.20 31.92
N VAL A 28 3.24 -0.12 31.64
CA VAL A 28 4.13 -0.02 30.46
C VAL A 28 5.28 -1.03 30.54
N ASN A 29 5.89 -1.16 31.72
CA ASN A 29 6.99 -2.11 31.98
C ASN A 29 6.54 -3.57 31.89
N SER A 30 5.25 -3.84 32.08
CA SER A 30 4.68 -5.18 31.92
C SER A 30 4.40 -5.55 30.45
N GLY A 31 4.77 -4.69 29.50
CA GLY A 31 4.60 -4.95 28.07
C GLY A 31 3.18 -4.80 27.56
N VAL A 32 2.28 -4.19 28.34
CA VAL A 32 0.90 -3.93 27.89
C VAL A 32 0.91 -2.85 26.79
N ARG A 33 0.22 -3.13 25.68
CA ARG A 33 0.18 -2.26 24.49
C ARG A 33 -1.23 -1.98 23.95
N ASP A 34 -2.23 -2.73 24.39
CA ASP A 34 -3.62 -2.59 23.97
C ASP A 34 -4.59 -2.88 25.14
N ILE A 35 -5.88 -2.62 24.90
CA ILE A 35 -6.92 -2.75 25.92
C ILE A 35 -7.12 -4.20 26.38
N ASP A 36 -6.90 -5.18 25.50
CA ASP A 36 -7.08 -6.60 25.83
C ASP A 36 -5.96 -7.07 26.74
N ALA A 37 -4.71 -6.77 26.39
CA ALA A 37 -3.54 -7.00 27.24
C ALA A 37 -3.66 -6.27 28.59
N PHE A 38 -4.26 -5.08 28.62
CA PHE A 38 -4.51 -4.33 29.86
C PHE A 38 -5.57 -5.00 30.74
N LEU A 39 -6.61 -5.59 30.13
CA LEU A 39 -7.67 -6.32 30.83
C LEU A 39 -7.23 -7.71 31.31
N GLU A 40 -6.23 -8.30 30.66
CA GLU A 40 -5.62 -9.58 31.04
C GLU A 40 -4.50 -9.44 32.07
N LEU A 41 -3.95 -8.23 32.26
CA LEU A 41 -2.89 -7.98 33.24
C LEU A 41 -3.34 -8.35 34.65
N ASP A 42 -2.73 -9.39 35.24
CA ASP A 42 -3.14 -9.93 36.53
C ASP A 42 -2.25 -9.42 37.69
N ALA A 43 -2.74 -9.57 38.91
CA ALA A 43 -2.00 -9.13 40.10
C ALA A 43 -0.72 -9.93 40.36
N THR A 44 -0.53 -11.08 39.70
CA THR A 44 0.65 -11.95 39.82
C THR A 44 1.76 -11.53 38.86
N THR A 45 1.41 -10.91 37.72
CA THR A 45 2.36 -10.31 36.77
C THR A 45 3.02 -9.06 37.35
N LEU A 46 2.39 -8.44 38.35
CA LEU A 46 2.87 -7.28 39.10
C LEU A 46 3.27 -7.64 40.54
N SER A 47 3.90 -8.79 40.74
CA SER A 47 4.23 -9.32 42.07
C SER A 47 4.95 -8.30 42.98
N ASP A 48 5.87 -7.51 42.42
CA ASP A 48 6.72 -6.55 43.14
C ASP A 48 6.12 -5.14 43.33
N VAL A 49 4.88 -4.92 42.86
CA VAL A 49 4.29 -3.59 42.86
C VAL A 49 3.41 -3.35 44.11
N SER A 50 3.41 -2.13 44.65
CA SER A 50 2.68 -1.79 45.88
C SER A 50 1.18 -2.11 45.82
N SER A 51 0.57 -2.42 46.96
CA SER A 51 -0.87 -2.70 47.07
C SER A 51 -1.75 -1.55 46.57
N LYS A 52 -1.26 -0.30 46.66
CA LYS A 52 -1.92 0.91 46.14
C LYS A 52 -2.03 0.88 44.62
N ILE A 53 -0.94 0.51 43.92
CA ILE A 53 -0.91 0.40 42.45
C ILE A 53 -1.81 -0.76 41.99
N LYS A 54 -1.79 -1.90 42.70
CA LYS A 54 -2.68 -3.04 42.40
C LYS A 54 -4.16 -2.66 42.52
N ALA A 55 -4.53 -1.89 43.54
CA ALA A 55 -5.90 -1.41 43.73
C ALA A 55 -6.32 -0.42 42.63
N GLU A 56 -5.44 0.51 42.26
CA GLU A 56 -5.69 1.48 41.18
C GLU A 56 -5.88 0.80 39.83
N LEU A 57 -5.02 -0.17 39.50
CA LEU A 57 -5.12 -0.97 38.27
C LEU A 57 -6.43 -1.77 38.22
N SER A 58 -6.79 -2.45 39.32
CA SER A 58 -8.06 -3.19 39.39
C SER A 58 -9.27 -2.28 39.20
N ALA A 59 -9.24 -1.06 39.75
CA ALA A 59 -10.31 -0.09 39.57
C ALA A 59 -10.40 0.39 38.11
N ALA A 60 -9.26 0.65 37.46
CA ALA A 60 -9.19 1.03 36.05
C ALA A 60 -9.75 -0.07 35.12
N GLN A 61 -9.34 -1.33 35.33
CA GLN A 61 -9.86 -2.48 34.60
C GLN A 61 -11.37 -2.65 34.80
N GLN A 62 -11.87 -2.42 36.02
CA GLN A 62 -13.31 -2.50 36.30
C GLN A 62 -14.10 -1.41 35.56
N ARG A 63 -13.57 -0.18 35.45
CA ARG A 63 -14.18 0.90 34.67
C ARG A 63 -14.30 0.53 33.19
N ILE A 64 -13.23 -0.02 32.59
CA ILE A 64 -13.26 -0.49 31.19
C ILE A 64 -14.30 -1.60 31.02
N ARG A 65 -14.32 -2.62 31.89
CA ARG A 65 -15.30 -3.71 31.80
C ARG A 65 -16.74 -3.22 31.94
N GLN A 66 -16.99 -2.23 32.79
CA GLN A 66 -18.32 -1.62 32.92
C GLN A 66 -18.72 -0.86 31.65
N HIS A 67 -17.80 -0.10 31.06
CA HIS A 67 -18.04 0.63 29.82
C HIS A 67 -18.36 -0.32 28.66
N LEU A 68 -17.55 -1.37 28.47
CA LEU A 68 -17.77 -2.38 27.43
C LEU A 68 -19.09 -3.14 27.62
N ARG A 69 -19.52 -3.39 28.86
CA ARG A 69 -20.84 -3.99 29.17
C ARG A 69 -22.00 -3.04 28.90
N GLY A 70 -21.84 -1.74 29.20
CA GLY A 70 -22.86 -0.72 28.92
C GLY A 70 -23.15 -0.59 27.43
N CYS A 71 -22.11 -0.56 26.59
CA CYS A 71 -22.24 -0.54 25.14
C CYS A 71 -22.90 -1.80 24.55
N PHE A 72 -22.90 -2.92 25.29
CA PHE A 72 -23.55 -4.17 24.88
C PHE A 72 -25.06 -4.18 25.19
N MET A 73 -25.48 -3.52 26.26
CA MET A 73 -26.89 -3.46 26.69
C MET A 73 -27.70 -2.44 25.88
N GLU A 74 -27.12 -1.28 25.53
CA GLU A 74 -27.76 -0.27 24.66
C GLU A 74 -28.00 -0.77 23.21
N ARG A 75 -27.38 -1.89 22.80
CA ARG A 75 -27.66 -2.53 21.50
C ARG A 75 -28.80 -3.55 21.54
N SER A 76 -29.41 -3.79 22.70
CA SER A 76 -30.40 -4.87 22.88
C SER A 76 -31.81 -4.43 23.28
N VAL A 77 -32.04 -3.11 23.46
CA VAL A 77 -33.37 -2.56 23.80
C VAL A 77 -33.60 -1.31 22.96
N ASP A 78 -34.44 -1.41 21.93
CA ASP A 78 -35.49 -0.43 21.59
C ASP A 78 -36.12 -0.69 20.20
N HIS A 79 -37.29 -1.33 20.23
CA HIS A 79 -38.34 -1.25 19.22
C HIS A 79 -39.71 -1.35 19.92
N SER A 80 -40.14 -0.27 20.55
CA SER A 80 -41.56 0.00 20.83
C SER A 80 -41.78 1.41 21.38
N ASP A 81 -42.66 2.14 20.70
CA ASP A 81 -43.47 3.28 21.14
C ASP A 81 -42.81 4.49 21.81
N GLU A 82 -42.80 5.61 21.07
CA GLU A 82 -43.33 6.86 21.64
C GLU A 82 -43.85 7.79 20.55
N SER A 83 -45.15 8.06 20.67
CA SER A 83 -45.94 9.05 19.94
C SER A 83 -45.85 10.43 20.56
N GLU A 84 -45.93 11.45 19.71
CA GLU A 84 -46.41 12.82 19.99
C GLU A 84 -45.57 13.72 20.91
N ARG A 85 -44.93 14.72 20.28
CA ARG A 85 -44.95 16.12 20.75
C ARG A 85 -44.70 17.08 19.59
N GLU A 86 -45.77 17.73 19.14
CA GLU A 86 -45.72 18.98 18.38
C GLU A 86 -45.25 20.11 19.30
N SER A 87 -44.24 20.88 18.88
CA SER A 87 -44.16 22.30 19.17
C SER A 87 -43.11 23.00 18.30
N ASN A 88 -43.54 24.13 17.73
CA ASN A 88 -42.76 25.28 17.25
C ASN A 88 -42.17 25.17 15.83
N ALA A 89 -43.04 25.52 14.88
CA ALA A 89 -42.66 26.19 13.65
C ALA A 89 -42.29 27.64 13.98
N ASP A 90 -41.01 28.02 13.80
CA ASP A 90 -40.64 29.35 13.30
C ASP A 90 -39.17 29.49 12.82
N ASP A 91 -38.59 28.47 12.17
CA ASP A 91 -37.23 28.59 11.55
C ASP A 91 -37.05 27.79 10.23
N THR A 92 -38.14 27.30 9.63
CA THR A 92 -38.09 26.20 8.65
C THR A 92 -37.97 26.58 7.16
N TRP A 93 -37.55 27.80 6.85
CA TRP A 93 -37.35 28.22 5.44
C TRP A 93 -35.88 28.33 5.02
N ALA A 94 -34.94 28.31 5.97
CA ALA A 94 -33.50 28.29 5.66
C ALA A 94 -32.95 26.87 5.36
N THR A 95 -33.56 25.81 5.89
CA THR A 95 -33.04 24.42 5.75
C THR A 95 -33.48 23.70 4.48
N ALA A 96 -34.62 24.05 3.89
CA ALA A 96 -35.14 23.39 2.68
C ALA A 96 -34.36 23.76 1.42
N THR A 97 -33.87 25.00 1.34
CA THR A 97 -33.11 25.50 0.19
C THR A 97 -31.72 24.87 0.14
N ASP A 98 -31.06 24.74 1.29
CA ASP A 98 -29.73 24.12 1.40
C ASP A 98 -29.77 22.62 1.09
N ASP A 99 -30.79 21.90 1.56
CA ASP A 99 -30.93 20.45 1.31
C ASP A 99 -31.17 20.16 -0.18
N TYR A 100 -31.88 21.05 -0.89
CA TYR A 100 -32.06 20.96 -2.34
C TYR A 100 -30.75 21.16 -3.10
N HIS A 101 -29.97 22.19 -2.77
CA HIS A 101 -28.69 22.46 -3.44
C HIS A 101 -27.65 21.36 -3.17
N LEU A 102 -27.63 20.82 -1.96
CA LEU A 102 -26.76 19.69 -1.60
C LEU A 102 -27.15 18.42 -2.35
N PHE A 103 -28.45 18.14 -2.46
CA PHE A 103 -28.91 16.99 -3.23
C PHE A 103 -28.65 17.15 -4.73
N GLN A 104 -28.77 18.35 -5.28
CA GLN A 104 -28.43 18.62 -6.67
C GLN A 104 -26.93 18.38 -6.93
N ALA A 105 -26.03 18.79 -6.02
CA ALA A 105 -24.61 18.49 -6.13
C ALA A 105 -24.31 16.98 -6.11
N VAL A 106 -25.09 16.19 -5.37
CA VAL A 106 -25.03 14.71 -5.41
C VAL A 106 -25.47 14.17 -6.76
N LEU A 107 -26.58 14.68 -7.32
CA LEU A 107 -27.10 14.27 -8.63
C LEU A 107 -26.09 14.55 -9.74
N ASP A 108 -25.45 15.73 -9.72
CA ASP A 108 -24.42 16.14 -10.70
C ASP A 108 -23.23 15.16 -10.77
N CYS A 109 -23.02 14.36 -9.71
CA CYS A 109 -21.92 13.41 -9.60
C CYS A 109 -22.28 11.96 -9.96
N LEU A 110 -23.55 11.70 -10.24
CA LEU A 110 -24.07 10.39 -10.63
C LEU A 110 -24.25 10.31 -12.15
N GLY A 111 -23.99 9.14 -12.72
CA GLY A 111 -24.33 8.85 -14.10
C GLY A 111 -25.85 8.86 -14.33
N VAL A 112 -26.26 9.13 -15.57
CA VAL A 112 -27.68 9.25 -16.00
C VAL A 112 -28.54 8.07 -15.51
N ARG A 113 -28.02 6.84 -15.52
CA ARG A 113 -28.76 5.66 -15.04
C ARG A 113 -29.01 5.67 -13.53
N ALA A 114 -28.05 6.15 -12.74
CA ALA A 114 -28.21 6.28 -11.30
C ALA A 114 -29.18 7.41 -10.95
N GLN A 115 -29.13 8.54 -11.67
CA GLN A 115 -30.12 9.61 -11.53
C GLN A 115 -31.55 9.12 -11.84
N HIS A 116 -31.74 8.37 -12.94
CA HIS A 116 -33.05 7.78 -13.26
C HIS A 116 -33.54 6.77 -12.21
N ALA A 117 -32.63 5.98 -11.63
CA ALA A 117 -32.97 5.04 -10.56
C ALA A 117 -33.47 5.80 -9.31
N LEU A 118 -32.79 6.87 -8.91
CA LEU A 118 -33.21 7.73 -7.79
C LEU A 118 -34.56 8.41 -8.06
N ALA A 119 -34.78 8.90 -9.28
CA ALA A 119 -36.05 9.47 -9.69
C ALA A 119 -37.20 8.44 -9.62
N TYR A 120 -36.94 7.20 -10.06
CA TYR A 120 -37.91 6.10 -9.94
C TYR A 120 -38.23 5.78 -8.48
N GLY A 121 -37.20 5.73 -7.63
CA GLY A 121 -37.32 5.55 -6.18
C GLY A 121 -37.95 6.75 -5.44
N ARG A 122 -38.33 7.81 -6.18
CA ARG A 122 -38.87 9.08 -5.64
C ARG A 122 -37.98 9.71 -4.57
N VAL A 123 -36.67 9.60 -4.73
CA VAL A 123 -35.66 10.19 -3.84
C VAL A 123 -35.50 11.66 -4.22
N ARG A 124 -35.96 12.57 -3.36
CA ARG A 124 -36.08 14.01 -3.65
C ARG A 124 -35.11 14.88 -2.88
N ASN A 125 -34.45 14.36 -1.85
CA ASN A 125 -33.55 15.11 -1.00
C ASN A 125 -32.41 14.26 -0.45
N LEU A 126 -31.43 14.92 0.17
CA LEU A 126 -30.21 14.26 0.63
C LEU A 126 -30.53 13.25 1.75
N GLN A 127 -31.45 13.59 2.66
CA GLN A 127 -31.81 12.69 3.75
C GLN A 127 -32.40 11.35 3.24
N GLN A 128 -33.30 11.40 2.26
CA GLN A 128 -33.84 10.20 1.61
C GLN A 128 -32.72 9.44 0.89
N PHE A 129 -31.84 10.15 0.18
CA PHE A 129 -30.69 9.55 -0.48
C PHE A 129 -29.80 8.81 0.53
N MET A 130 -29.51 9.39 1.69
CA MET A 130 -28.64 8.79 2.72
C MET A 130 -29.27 7.57 3.43
N ARG A 131 -30.59 7.43 3.38
CA ARG A 131 -31.35 6.29 3.93
C ARG A 131 -31.55 5.14 2.95
N LEU A 132 -31.12 5.28 1.68
CA LEU A 132 -31.28 4.20 0.70
C LEU A 132 -30.41 3.00 1.06
N GLU A 133 -31.06 1.84 1.13
CA GLU A 133 -30.41 0.56 1.30
C GLU A 133 -30.26 -0.18 -0.03
N LYS A 134 -29.23 -1.03 -0.10
CA LYS A 134 -28.91 -1.84 -1.27
C LYS A 134 -30.11 -2.69 -1.73
N ASP A 135 -30.81 -3.29 -0.77
CA ASP A 135 -31.89 -4.23 -1.04
C ASP A 135 -33.18 -3.54 -1.50
N VAL A 136 -33.39 -2.28 -1.10
CA VAL A 136 -34.48 -1.43 -1.60
C VAL A 136 -34.24 -1.09 -3.06
N MET A 137 -33.03 -0.65 -3.41
CA MET A 137 -32.67 -0.29 -4.79
C MET A 137 -32.66 -1.50 -5.73
N ALA A 138 -32.34 -2.69 -5.24
CA ALA A 138 -32.36 -3.93 -6.03
C ALA A 138 -33.76 -4.30 -6.53
N ARG A 139 -34.82 -3.78 -5.91
CA ARG A 139 -36.21 -3.99 -6.32
C ARG A 139 -36.67 -2.99 -7.39
N TRP A 140 -35.88 -1.95 -7.67
CA TRP A 140 -36.24 -0.96 -8.68
C TRP A 140 -35.94 -1.49 -10.10
N PRO A 141 -36.85 -1.29 -11.06
CA PRO A 141 -36.64 -1.69 -12.44
C PRO A 141 -35.42 -0.98 -13.03
N ASN A 142 -34.69 -1.70 -13.88
CA ASN A 142 -33.49 -1.22 -14.57
C ASN A 142 -32.33 -0.76 -13.66
N THR A 143 -32.38 -1.09 -12.36
CA THR A 143 -31.33 -0.73 -11.40
C THR A 143 -30.37 -1.92 -11.20
N GLY A 144 -29.43 -2.07 -12.14
CA GLY A 144 -28.43 -3.14 -12.09
C GLY A 144 -27.38 -2.94 -11.00
N ALA A 145 -26.63 -4.00 -10.66
CA ALA A 145 -25.61 -3.98 -9.61
C ALA A 145 -24.56 -2.85 -9.75
N LYS A 146 -24.25 -2.44 -10.99
CA LYS A 146 -23.36 -1.30 -11.27
C LYS A 146 -23.96 0.03 -10.80
N THR A 147 -25.24 0.27 -11.10
CA THR A 147 -25.96 1.49 -10.69
C THR A 147 -26.09 1.56 -9.17
N ILE A 148 -26.38 0.43 -8.52
CA ILE A 148 -26.43 0.34 -7.05
C ILE A 148 -25.07 0.65 -6.44
N ALA A 149 -24.00 0.05 -6.97
CA ALA A 149 -22.65 0.28 -6.47
C ALA A 149 -22.21 1.74 -6.60
N GLU A 150 -22.60 2.42 -7.69
CA GLU A 150 -22.36 3.84 -7.91
C GLU A 150 -23.07 4.72 -6.88
N ILE A 151 -24.37 4.48 -6.64
CA ILE A 151 -25.15 5.21 -5.62
C ILE A 151 -24.56 5.02 -4.22
N MET A 152 -24.21 3.78 -3.85
CA MET A 152 -23.61 3.47 -2.53
C MET A 152 -22.22 4.08 -2.36
N ASP A 153 -21.44 4.24 -3.43
CA ASP A 153 -20.13 4.89 -3.37
C ASP A 153 -20.25 6.39 -3.12
N VAL A 154 -21.20 7.06 -3.79
CA VAL A 154 -21.49 8.48 -3.55
C VAL A 154 -22.03 8.71 -2.12
N GLN A 155 -22.96 7.86 -1.64
CA GLN A 155 -23.40 7.91 -0.24
C GLN A 155 -22.22 7.81 0.75
N ARG A 156 -21.28 6.89 0.52
CA ARG A 156 -20.12 6.72 1.41
C ARG A 156 -19.28 7.99 1.47
N ARG A 157 -19.02 8.62 0.32
CA ARG A 157 -18.23 9.86 0.22
C ARG A 157 -18.91 11.03 0.91
N VAL A 158 -20.24 11.14 0.80
CA VAL A 158 -21.01 12.13 1.56
C VAL A 158 -20.84 11.89 3.07
N LYS A 159 -20.92 10.64 3.56
CA LYS A 159 -20.70 10.32 4.99
C LYS A 159 -19.29 10.66 5.46
N GLU A 160 -18.27 10.36 4.65
CA GLU A 160 -16.87 10.68 4.94
C GLU A 160 -16.68 12.20 5.08
N LEU A 161 -17.26 12.97 4.16
CA LEU A 161 -17.20 14.43 4.21
C LEU A 161 -17.93 15.01 5.44
N SER A 162 -19.14 14.52 5.73
CA SER A 162 -19.90 14.94 6.92
C SER A 162 -19.18 14.61 8.23
N SER A 163 -18.42 13.50 8.26
CA SER A 163 -17.63 13.11 9.43
C SER A 163 -16.37 13.98 9.58
N SER A 164 -15.79 14.44 8.47
CA SER A 164 -14.60 15.30 8.45
C SER A 164 -14.91 16.77 8.77
N LEU A 165 -16.07 17.27 8.34
CA LEU A 165 -16.51 18.66 8.53
C LEU A 165 -17.15 18.91 9.90
N ALA A 166 -17.46 17.86 10.67
CA ALA A 166 -17.89 17.99 12.07
C ALA A 166 -16.89 18.76 12.96
N TYR A 167 -15.70 19.10 12.46
CA TYR A 167 -14.70 19.92 13.15
C TYR A 167 -14.49 21.33 12.53
N ARG A 168 -14.99 21.63 11.31
CA ARG A 168 -14.82 22.94 10.64
C ARG A 168 -15.96 23.20 9.62
N GLU A 169 -16.79 24.21 9.89
CA GLU A 169 -17.78 24.88 9.00
C GLU A 169 -18.93 24.06 8.36
N THR A 170 -20.00 24.76 7.98
CA THR A 170 -21.22 24.22 7.37
C THR A 170 -20.96 23.67 5.97
N LEU A 171 -21.46 22.47 5.71
CA LEU A 171 -21.30 21.75 4.45
C LEU A 171 -22.16 22.43 3.37
N ASN A 172 -21.56 23.26 2.51
CA ASN A 172 -22.25 23.92 1.40
C ASN A 172 -22.15 23.13 0.07
N ALA A 173 -23.06 23.42 -0.86
CA ALA A 173 -23.19 22.69 -2.13
C ALA A 173 -21.94 22.76 -3.01
N ASP A 174 -21.21 23.87 -3.01
CA ASP A 174 -20.00 24.02 -3.82
C ASP A 174 -18.82 23.23 -3.24
N SER A 175 -18.67 23.18 -1.92
CA SER A 175 -17.68 22.33 -1.26
C SER A 175 -17.96 20.85 -1.50
N LEU A 176 -19.25 20.47 -1.44
CA LEU A 176 -19.68 19.11 -1.77
C LEU A 176 -19.44 18.79 -3.25
N ARG A 177 -19.77 19.70 -4.17
CA ARG A 177 -19.52 19.52 -5.62
C ARG A 177 -18.03 19.44 -5.93
N ASN A 178 -17.19 20.26 -5.30
CA ASN A 178 -15.75 20.21 -5.47
C ASN A 178 -15.17 18.90 -4.92
N HIS A 179 -15.58 18.48 -3.73
CA HIS A 179 -15.13 17.22 -3.16
C HIS A 179 -15.65 15.99 -3.93
N LEU A 180 -16.89 16.06 -4.43
CA LEU A 180 -17.48 14.99 -5.23
C LEU A 180 -16.90 14.95 -6.66
N GLY A 181 -16.63 16.12 -7.25
CA GLY A 181 -16.06 16.31 -8.59
C GLY A 181 -14.56 16.07 -8.69
N GLN A 182 -13.79 16.31 -7.62
CA GLN A 182 -12.36 15.96 -7.53
C GLN A 182 -12.11 14.45 -7.64
N PHE A 183 -13.15 13.63 -7.48
CA PHE A 183 -13.10 12.22 -7.81
C PHE A 183 -14.26 11.85 -8.75
N PRO A 184 -14.14 12.08 -10.07
CA PRO A 184 -15.16 11.64 -11.02
C PRO A 184 -15.38 10.13 -10.85
N ALA A 185 -16.64 9.68 -10.98
CA ALA A 185 -17.10 8.31 -10.80
C ALA A 185 -15.99 7.30 -11.13
N ARG A 186 -15.33 6.80 -10.07
CA ARG A 186 -14.09 6.01 -10.09
C ARG A 186 -14.26 4.61 -10.72
N LEU A 187 -15.36 4.38 -11.42
CA LEU A 187 -15.62 3.19 -12.23
C LEU A 187 -15.01 3.27 -13.63
N SER A 188 -14.84 4.47 -14.22
CA SER A 188 -14.22 4.62 -15.54
C SER A 188 -12.71 4.85 -15.48
N ARG A 189 -12.19 5.59 -14.48
CA ARG A 189 -10.74 5.80 -14.27
C ARG A 189 -10.02 4.66 -13.52
N ARG A 190 -10.71 3.57 -13.20
CA ARG A 190 -10.07 2.35 -12.65
C ARG A 190 -9.24 1.57 -13.69
N VAL A 191 -9.24 2.01 -14.94
CA VAL A 191 -8.50 1.38 -16.04
C VAL A 191 -7.12 2.03 -16.26
N GLU A 192 -6.88 3.26 -15.80
CA GLU A 192 -5.71 4.03 -16.26
C GLU A 192 -4.44 3.90 -15.42
N ARG A 193 -4.47 3.29 -14.23
CA ARG A 193 -3.24 2.94 -13.49
C ARG A 193 -3.44 1.72 -12.61
N ARG A 194 -3.32 0.49 -13.15
CA ARG A 194 -3.36 -0.71 -12.28
C ARG A 194 -2.51 -1.90 -12.72
N MET A 195 -1.42 -2.13 -11.98
CA MET A 195 -1.39 -3.25 -11.02
C MET A 195 -2.46 -2.99 -9.93
N PRO A 196 -3.18 -3.99 -9.40
CA PRO A 196 -4.23 -3.76 -8.41
C PRO A 196 -3.65 -3.10 -7.16
N THR A 197 -3.74 -1.77 -7.05
CA THR A 197 -3.54 -1.04 -5.79
C THR A 197 -4.73 -1.35 -4.90
N ASN A 198 -4.64 -2.48 -4.23
CA ASN A 198 -5.62 -2.94 -3.27
C ASN A 198 -5.40 -2.13 -1.98
N ARG A 199 -5.78 -0.83 -2.01
CA ARG A 199 -5.66 0.09 -0.87
C ARG A 199 -6.27 -0.48 0.42
N ARG A 200 -7.28 -1.35 0.29
CA ARG A 200 -7.89 -2.11 1.39
C ARG A 200 -6.99 -3.17 2.01
N VAL A 201 -6.15 -3.83 1.21
CA VAL A 201 -5.15 -4.79 1.73
C VAL A 201 -4.02 -4.02 2.41
N PHE A 202 -3.62 -2.87 1.84
CA PHE A 202 -2.64 -1.99 2.48
C PHE A 202 -3.13 -1.52 3.85
N SER A 203 -4.36 -1.01 3.96
CA SER A 203 -4.95 -0.60 5.24
C SER A 203 -5.06 -1.76 6.23
N ARG A 204 -5.48 -2.96 5.80
CA ARG A 204 -5.56 -4.13 6.68
C ARG A 204 -4.19 -4.69 7.10
N ALA A 205 -3.18 -4.62 6.25
CA ALA A 205 -1.83 -5.07 6.60
C ALA A 205 -1.15 -4.12 7.59
N VAL A 206 -1.40 -2.81 7.45
CA VAL A 206 -1.01 -1.79 8.43
C VAL A 206 -1.73 -2.02 9.77
N GLU A 207 -3.01 -2.40 9.75
CA GLU A 207 -3.79 -2.77 10.96
C GLU A 207 -3.28 -4.05 11.67
N HIS A 208 -2.55 -4.94 10.99
CA HIS A 208 -2.12 -6.24 11.53
C HIS A 208 -0.64 -6.30 11.95
N ASN A 209 0.00 -5.19 12.34
CA ASN A 209 1.41 -5.13 12.75
C ASN A 209 2.43 -5.64 11.70
N VAL A 210 2.04 -5.81 10.43
CA VAL A 210 2.90 -6.43 9.40
C VAL A 210 4.02 -5.50 8.94
N ASP A 211 3.93 -4.20 9.24
CA ASP A 211 4.88 -3.16 8.82
C ASP A 211 5.84 -2.70 9.91
N LYS A 212 5.69 -3.18 11.14
CA LYS A 212 6.57 -2.74 12.22
C LYS A 212 7.89 -3.51 12.11
N PRO A 213 9.05 -2.83 12.27
CA PRO A 213 10.35 -3.50 12.38
C PRO A 213 10.29 -4.60 13.45
N ALA A 214 11.09 -5.66 13.37
CA ALA A 214 11.08 -6.70 14.41
C ALA A 214 11.56 -6.16 15.78
N ASP A 215 11.30 -6.86 16.88
CA ASP A 215 11.75 -6.46 18.24
C ASP A 215 13.26 -6.29 18.37
N TRP A 216 14.01 -7.01 17.54
CA TRP A 216 15.45 -6.90 17.48
C TRP A 216 15.95 -5.72 16.64
N SER A 217 15.07 -5.03 15.90
CA SER A 217 15.45 -3.92 15.04
C SER A 217 15.98 -2.74 15.84
N VAL A 218 17.05 -2.12 15.35
CA VAL A 218 17.58 -0.86 15.87
C VAL A 218 16.53 0.25 15.88
N LEU A 219 15.56 0.22 14.95
CA LEU A 219 14.48 1.21 14.91
C LEU A 219 13.51 1.09 16.09
N ARG A 220 13.46 -0.06 16.77
CA ARG A 220 12.68 -0.24 18.00
C ARG A 220 13.48 0.04 19.27
N LYS A 221 14.78 0.33 19.15
CA LYS A 221 15.64 0.67 20.27
C LYS A 221 15.51 2.15 20.61
N THR A 222 15.66 2.46 21.88
CA THR A 222 15.80 3.82 22.40
C THR A 222 17.28 4.24 22.32
N ILE A 223 17.57 5.51 22.59
CA ILE A 223 18.97 5.98 22.58
C ILE A 223 19.83 5.26 23.64
N PRO A 224 19.38 5.07 24.90
CA PRO A 224 20.16 4.31 25.89
C PRO A 224 20.53 2.88 25.45
N ASP A 225 19.64 2.21 24.71
CA ASP A 225 19.87 0.84 24.22
C ASP A 225 21.07 0.72 23.24
N LEU A 226 21.58 1.84 22.73
CA LEU A 226 22.75 1.88 21.84
C LEU A 226 24.08 1.79 22.59
N PHE A 227 24.01 1.90 23.92
CA PHE A 227 25.15 1.86 24.81
C PHE A 227 25.04 0.60 25.68
N PRO A 228 26.16 -0.10 25.95
CA PRO A 228 26.17 -1.27 26.81
C PRO A 228 26.16 -0.89 28.29
N LEU A 229 25.10 -0.20 28.73
CA LEU A 229 24.96 0.26 30.11
C LEU A 229 24.48 -0.87 31.01
N ASP A 230 25.08 -1.00 32.20
CA ASP A 230 24.48 -1.80 33.27
C ASP A 230 23.29 -1.07 33.92
N GLU A 231 22.54 -1.77 34.79
CA GLU A 231 21.35 -1.20 35.44
C GLU A 231 21.67 0.08 36.25
N ARG A 232 22.85 0.15 36.88
CA ARG A 232 23.24 1.30 37.69
C ARG A 232 23.63 2.50 36.83
N GLU A 233 24.34 2.25 35.73
CA GLU A 233 24.71 3.26 34.75
C GLU A 233 23.46 3.82 34.05
N LEU A 234 22.49 2.95 33.73
CA LEU A 234 21.21 3.34 33.17
C LEU A 234 20.42 4.22 34.16
N ASP A 235 20.32 3.81 35.44
CA ASP A 235 19.67 4.60 36.48
C ASP A 235 20.34 5.98 36.65
N ALA A 236 21.67 6.03 36.64
CA ALA A 236 22.43 7.28 36.73
C ALA A 236 22.17 8.20 35.51
N LEU A 237 22.07 7.63 34.31
CA LEU A 237 21.69 8.36 33.09
C LEU A 237 20.29 8.96 33.22
N TRP A 238 19.30 8.18 33.67
CA TRP A 238 17.92 8.65 33.84
C TRP A 238 17.81 9.77 34.88
N VAL A 239 18.51 9.66 36.01
CA VAL A 239 18.55 10.72 37.02
C VAL A 239 19.17 11.99 36.45
N SER A 240 20.32 11.87 35.78
CA SER A 240 21.04 13.02 35.21
C SER A 240 20.24 13.71 34.09
N ALA A 241 19.54 12.92 33.26
CA ALA A 241 18.67 13.43 32.20
C ALA A 241 17.40 14.08 32.76
N GLY A 242 16.85 13.52 33.85
CA GLY A 242 15.66 14.03 34.54
C GLY A 242 15.83 15.43 35.15
N GLU A 243 17.06 15.81 35.49
CA GLU A 243 17.38 17.07 36.16
C GLU A 243 17.65 18.24 35.18
N ARG A 244 17.73 17.97 33.88
CA ARG A 244 18.15 18.93 32.86
C ARG A 244 17.10 19.05 31.76
N SER A 245 16.85 20.26 31.28
CA SER A 245 15.97 20.46 30.14
C SER A 245 16.67 20.11 28.83
N ILE A 246 15.92 19.65 27.82
CA ILE A 246 16.49 19.29 26.50
C ILE A 246 17.27 20.48 25.92
N GLY A 247 16.69 21.68 25.96
CA GLY A 247 17.31 22.89 25.42
C GLY A 247 18.54 23.39 26.15
N SER A 248 18.84 22.85 27.33
CA SER A 248 20.07 23.16 28.08
C SER A 248 21.23 22.24 27.72
N ILE A 249 20.95 21.06 27.15
CA ILE A 249 21.95 20.05 26.81
C ILE A 249 22.21 20.03 25.31
N VAL A 250 21.16 20.11 24.50
CA VAL A 250 21.25 19.99 23.04
C VAL A 250 21.00 21.34 22.39
N GLU A 251 21.99 21.79 21.60
CA GLU A 251 21.84 22.94 20.71
C GLU A 251 21.28 22.48 19.37
N LEU A 252 19.99 22.77 19.13
CA LEU A 252 19.30 22.46 17.88
C LEU A 252 18.92 23.74 17.12
N SER A 253 18.75 23.61 15.80
CA SER A 253 18.20 24.68 14.97
C SER A 253 16.72 24.95 15.31
N GLU A 254 16.22 26.14 14.97
CA GLU A 254 14.80 26.48 15.17
C GLU A 254 13.87 25.58 14.34
N ASP A 255 14.30 25.16 13.15
CA ASP A 255 13.53 24.25 12.30
C ASP A 255 13.40 22.87 12.94
N ASP A 256 14.48 22.33 13.53
CA ASP A 256 14.45 21.06 14.25
C ASP A 256 13.61 21.14 15.53
N TRP A 257 13.67 22.27 16.25
CA TRP A 257 12.78 22.52 17.38
C TRP A 257 11.31 22.56 16.96
N GLN A 258 10.99 23.15 15.81
CA GLN A 258 9.62 23.12 15.28
C GLN A 258 9.14 21.70 15.00
N GLN A 259 10.02 20.83 14.45
CA GLN A 259 9.68 19.43 14.24
C GLN A 259 9.42 18.67 15.55
N LEU A 260 10.28 18.85 16.56
CA LEU A 260 10.09 18.25 17.88
C LEU A 260 8.82 18.77 18.57
N ASN A 261 8.56 20.08 18.50
CA ASN A 261 7.35 20.71 19.07
C ASN A 261 6.07 20.17 18.42
N ALA A 262 6.09 19.88 17.11
CA ALA A 262 4.95 19.27 16.42
C ALA A 262 4.61 17.87 16.96
N ALA A 263 5.59 17.19 17.57
CA ALA A 263 5.45 15.94 18.29
C ALA A 263 5.31 16.09 19.81
N ILE A 264 5.06 17.32 20.31
CA ILE A 264 4.84 17.60 21.73
C ILE A 264 6.12 17.34 22.56
N ILE A 265 7.30 17.56 21.96
CA ILE A 265 8.59 17.54 22.66
C ILE A 265 9.12 18.98 22.65
N TYR A 266 9.10 19.62 23.82
CA TYR A 266 9.42 21.04 23.98
C TYR A 266 10.83 21.25 24.52
N LYS A 267 11.38 22.44 24.27
CA LYS A 267 12.71 22.85 24.75
C LYS A 267 12.89 22.77 26.27
N ASP A 268 11.82 23.08 27.00
CA ASP A 268 11.80 23.11 28.46
C ASP A 268 11.46 21.74 29.08
N ASP A 269 11.11 20.73 28.26
CA ASP A 269 10.90 19.38 28.75
C ASP A 269 12.21 18.80 29.28
N SER A 270 12.07 17.86 30.21
CA SER A 270 13.20 17.12 30.75
C SER A 270 13.84 16.23 29.68
N PHE A 271 15.16 16.05 29.73
CA PHE A 271 15.91 15.33 28.70
C PHE A 271 15.58 13.83 28.66
N ASP A 272 15.06 13.28 29.75
CA ASP A 272 14.55 11.90 29.83
C ASP A 272 13.42 11.62 28.81
N VAL A 273 12.66 12.64 28.40
CA VAL A 273 11.63 12.52 27.35
C VAL A 273 12.22 12.05 26.03
N LEU A 274 13.43 12.49 25.65
CA LEU A 274 14.09 11.99 24.44
C LEU A 274 14.64 10.57 24.60
N LEU A 275 15.03 10.18 25.81
CA LEU A 275 15.59 8.86 26.09
C LEU A 275 14.55 7.73 25.99
N VAL A 276 13.26 8.02 26.22
CA VAL A 276 12.19 7.01 26.09
C VAL A 276 11.74 6.78 24.64
N VAL A 277 12.14 7.67 23.73
CA VAL A 277 11.69 7.64 22.34
C VAL A 277 12.54 6.66 21.55
N THR A 278 11.87 5.82 20.74
CA THR A 278 12.57 4.91 19.83
C THR A 278 13.23 5.65 18.68
N LEU A 279 14.34 5.12 18.16
CA LEU A 279 15.02 5.67 16.99
C LEU A 279 14.11 5.74 15.75
N GLY A 280 13.21 4.76 15.58
CA GLY A 280 12.21 4.78 14.51
C GLY A 280 11.24 5.95 14.63
N TYR A 281 10.86 6.34 15.85
CA TYR A 281 10.02 7.52 16.06
C TYR A 281 10.80 8.81 15.82
N LEU A 282 12.03 8.95 16.34
CA LEU A 282 12.88 10.12 16.05
C LEU A 282 13.08 10.34 14.55
N LEU A 283 13.21 9.25 13.80
CA LEU A 283 13.32 9.28 12.34
C LEU A 283 12.05 9.82 11.65
N GLU A 284 10.87 9.61 12.23
CA GLU A 284 9.59 10.12 11.70
C GLU A 284 9.40 11.61 11.96
N LEU A 285 10.10 12.18 12.94
CA LEU A 285 10.06 13.60 13.25
C LEU A 285 10.73 14.47 12.19
N GLN A 286 11.42 13.88 11.20
CA GLN A 286 12.09 14.62 10.11
C GLN A 286 13.11 15.67 10.60
N ILE A 287 13.73 15.45 11.76
CA ILE A 287 14.86 16.25 12.22
C ILE A 287 16.05 16.14 11.25
N SER A 288 16.93 17.13 11.27
CA SER A 288 18.18 17.15 10.53
C SER A 288 19.17 16.09 11.02
N SER A 289 20.16 15.76 10.18
CA SER A 289 21.23 14.82 10.58
C SER A 289 22.07 15.40 11.71
N GLU A 290 22.31 16.71 11.65
CA GLU A 290 23.04 17.49 12.66
C GLU A 290 22.31 17.46 14.01
N ALA A 291 20.98 17.61 14.00
CA ALA A 291 20.17 17.48 15.21
C ALA A 291 20.23 16.07 15.81
N PHE A 292 20.14 15.05 14.96
CA PHE A 292 20.26 13.66 15.40
C PHE A 292 21.62 13.39 16.05
N GLU A 293 22.72 13.82 15.41
CA GLU A 293 24.07 13.68 15.96
C GLU A 293 24.23 14.44 17.28
N ALA A 294 23.75 15.69 17.35
CA ALA A 294 23.80 16.49 18.59
C ALA A 294 23.07 15.81 19.76
N ILE A 295 21.92 15.16 19.49
CA ILE A 295 21.18 14.40 20.51
C ILE A 295 22.01 13.19 20.98
N ILE A 296 22.57 12.41 20.06
CA ILE A 296 23.38 11.22 20.40
C ILE A 296 24.64 11.62 21.18
N ASP A 297 25.35 12.66 20.73
CA ASP A 297 26.56 13.18 21.38
C ASP A 297 26.26 13.71 22.78
N SER A 298 25.10 14.34 22.97
CA SER A 298 24.63 14.81 24.27
C SER A 298 24.40 13.66 25.24
N VAL A 299 23.78 12.56 24.79
CA VAL A 299 23.62 11.35 25.62
C VAL A 299 24.97 10.74 25.96
N ALA A 300 25.86 10.60 24.97
CA ALA A 300 27.21 10.09 25.19
C ALA A 300 28.00 10.95 26.19
N SER A 301 27.86 12.28 26.11
CA SER A 301 28.46 13.23 27.05
C SER A 301 27.93 13.04 28.47
N LEU A 302 26.61 12.88 28.64
CA LEU A 302 26.00 12.61 29.94
C LEU A 302 26.55 11.31 30.56
N ILE A 303 26.59 10.24 29.77
CA ILE A 303 27.14 8.94 30.20
C ILE A 303 28.61 9.10 30.64
N ASN A 304 29.43 9.77 29.83
CA ASN A 304 30.86 9.98 30.12
C ASN A 304 31.12 10.93 31.30
N SER A 305 30.18 11.82 31.63
CA SER A 305 30.28 12.74 32.76
C SER A 305 29.92 12.10 34.10
N GLY A 306 29.33 10.92 34.09
CA GLY A 306 28.96 10.16 35.29
C GLY A 306 30.16 9.62 36.07
N GLU A 307 29.91 9.07 37.26
CA GLU A 307 30.94 8.50 38.14
C GLU A 307 31.66 7.25 37.55
N TYR A 308 31.16 6.72 36.43
CA TYR A 308 31.65 5.48 35.79
C TYR A 308 32.04 5.69 34.32
N PRO A 309 33.14 6.42 34.02
CA PRO A 309 33.58 6.73 32.64
C PRO A 309 34.19 5.53 31.88
N ALA A 310 33.88 4.28 32.25
CA ALA A 310 34.53 3.11 31.67
C ALA A 310 34.00 2.79 30.27
N GLN A 311 34.67 3.33 29.25
CA GLN A 311 34.62 2.88 27.84
C GLN A 311 33.22 2.71 27.25
N CYS A 312 32.34 3.70 27.41
CA CYS A 312 31.09 3.76 26.65
C CYS A 312 31.38 4.00 25.17
N ARG A 313 31.71 2.92 24.47
CA ARG A 313 31.70 2.87 23.01
C ARG A 313 30.28 2.57 22.58
N LEU A 314 29.80 3.33 21.61
CA LEU A 314 28.56 3.07 20.91
C LEU A 314 28.62 1.64 20.34
N LEU A 315 27.89 0.70 20.94
CA LEU A 315 27.80 -0.69 20.49
C LEU A 315 26.50 -0.87 19.71
N CYS A 316 26.30 -0.04 18.69
CA CYS A 316 25.23 -0.26 17.74
C CYS A 316 25.67 -1.32 16.73
N SER A 317 25.83 -2.56 17.19
CA SER A 317 25.93 -3.70 16.28
C SER A 317 24.50 -4.07 15.91
N GLY A 318 24.04 -3.63 14.75
CA GLY A 318 22.76 -4.09 14.21
C GLY A 318 22.65 -5.62 14.21
N ASN A 319 21.43 -6.12 14.01
CA ASN A 319 21.22 -7.56 13.91
C ASN A 319 21.75 -8.11 12.57
N ASP A 320 22.27 -9.34 12.59
CA ASP A 320 22.66 -10.11 11.40
C ASP A 320 21.46 -10.73 10.68
N GLU A 321 20.28 -10.72 11.29
CA GLU A 321 19.08 -11.28 10.69
C GLU A 321 18.69 -10.45 9.45
N PRO A 322 18.50 -11.09 8.27
CA PRO A 322 18.06 -10.40 7.07
C PRO A 322 16.72 -9.71 7.29
N ILE A 323 16.64 -8.43 6.92
CA ILE A 323 15.38 -7.68 7.02
C ILE A 323 14.35 -8.29 6.07
N VAL A 324 14.77 -8.61 4.84
CA VAL A 324 13.97 -9.28 3.81
C VAL A 324 14.50 -10.70 3.61
N THR A 325 13.63 -11.70 3.76
CA THR A 325 14.03 -13.10 3.58
C THR A 325 13.75 -13.60 2.16
N HIS A 326 14.39 -14.69 1.75
CA HIS A 326 14.05 -15.37 0.48
C HIS A 326 12.57 -15.74 0.39
N ALA A 327 11.93 -16.09 1.51
CA ALA A 327 10.50 -16.40 1.55
C ALA A 327 9.63 -15.18 1.24
N ASP A 328 10.01 -14.00 1.74
CA ASP A 328 9.28 -12.74 1.53
C ASP A 328 9.23 -12.34 0.05
N ILE A 329 10.22 -12.75 -0.75
CA ILE A 329 10.34 -12.38 -2.18
C ILE A 329 10.29 -13.57 -3.15
N ALA A 330 9.93 -14.77 -2.71
CA ALA A 330 10.09 -16.00 -3.50
C ALA A 330 9.47 -15.91 -4.91
N ALA A 331 8.32 -15.24 -5.05
CA ALA A 331 7.65 -15.06 -6.34
C ALA A 331 8.17 -13.88 -7.19
N ILE A 332 8.91 -12.95 -6.57
CA ILE A 332 9.32 -11.67 -7.18
C ILE A 332 10.85 -11.45 -7.20
N ARG A 333 11.65 -12.41 -6.75
CA ARG A 333 13.11 -12.27 -6.59
C ARG A 333 13.88 -11.74 -7.81
N ASN A 334 13.44 -12.08 -9.02
CA ASN A 334 14.10 -11.75 -10.28
C ASN A 334 13.51 -10.49 -10.94
N PHE A 335 12.58 -9.81 -10.27
CA PHE A 335 11.95 -8.60 -10.78
C PHE A 335 12.68 -7.38 -10.25
N ARG A 336 12.59 -6.27 -10.98
CA ARG A 336 13.06 -4.97 -10.49
C ARG A 336 12.21 -4.48 -9.33
N ILE A 337 12.83 -3.72 -8.44
CA ILE A 337 12.14 -3.15 -7.27
C ILE A 337 11.02 -2.19 -7.70
N ASP A 338 11.28 -1.41 -8.75
CA ASP A 338 10.35 -0.44 -9.35
C ASP A 338 9.26 -1.03 -10.27
N SER A 339 9.16 -2.36 -10.33
CA SER A 339 8.09 -3.05 -11.07
C SER A 339 6.79 -3.15 -10.26
N PHE A 340 6.84 -2.73 -9.01
CA PHE A 340 5.71 -2.73 -8.09
C PHE A 340 5.43 -1.30 -7.61
N ASN A 341 4.26 -1.10 -6.99
CA ASN A 341 3.83 0.22 -6.52
C ASN A 341 4.56 0.63 -5.22
N LEU A 342 5.90 0.62 -5.25
CA LEU A 342 6.71 1.25 -4.21
C LEU A 342 6.64 2.78 -4.35
N PRO A 343 6.68 3.52 -3.23
CA PRO A 343 6.85 4.97 -3.26
C PRO A 343 8.15 5.36 -4.01
N GLY A 344 8.11 6.45 -4.77
CA GLY A 344 9.25 6.89 -5.60
C GLY A 344 10.48 7.24 -4.77
N ASP A 345 10.29 7.91 -3.64
CA ASP A 345 11.33 8.22 -2.65
C ASP A 345 12.02 6.96 -2.11
N CYS A 346 11.25 5.89 -1.89
CA CYS A 346 11.79 4.61 -1.47
C CYS A 346 12.61 3.94 -2.59
N ILE A 347 12.14 3.99 -3.84
CA ILE A 347 12.88 3.47 -5.00
C ILE A 347 14.20 4.23 -5.20
N ASP A 348 14.17 5.56 -5.16
CA ASP A 348 15.36 6.40 -5.33
C ASP A 348 16.40 6.13 -4.24
N SER A 349 15.95 6.02 -2.99
CA SER A 349 16.77 5.63 -1.84
C SER A 349 17.44 4.26 -2.03
N LEU A 350 16.69 3.26 -2.51
CA LEU A 350 17.20 1.90 -2.74
C LEU A 350 18.16 1.85 -3.94
N TYR A 351 17.89 2.59 -5.01
CA TYR A 351 18.81 2.72 -6.14
C TYR A 351 20.12 3.40 -5.77
N ALA A 352 20.08 4.43 -4.91
CA ALA A 352 21.29 5.04 -4.38
C ALA A 352 22.15 4.06 -3.57
N GLN A 353 21.55 2.98 -3.06
CA GLN A 353 22.22 1.89 -2.34
C GLN A 353 22.63 0.72 -3.25
N GLY A 354 22.41 0.81 -4.56
CA GLY A 354 22.71 -0.26 -5.53
C GLY A 354 21.70 -1.42 -5.51
N VAL A 355 20.52 -1.24 -4.91
CA VAL A 355 19.45 -2.24 -4.87
C VAL A 355 18.55 -2.07 -6.09
N HIS A 356 18.73 -2.89 -7.13
CA HIS A 356 17.97 -2.78 -8.38
C HIS A 356 16.85 -3.82 -8.51
N ALA A 357 17.04 -4.99 -7.91
CA ALA A 357 16.11 -6.11 -7.91
C ALA A 357 15.73 -6.53 -6.48
N TRP A 358 14.62 -7.27 -6.35
CA TRP A 358 14.19 -7.79 -5.05
C TRP A 358 15.20 -8.74 -4.42
N SER A 359 15.97 -9.48 -5.23
CA SER A 359 17.01 -10.38 -4.75
C SER A 359 18.18 -9.67 -4.07
N ASP A 360 18.44 -8.41 -4.41
CA ASP A 360 19.52 -7.61 -3.80
C ASP A 360 19.24 -7.32 -2.31
N LEU A 361 17.97 -7.34 -1.91
CA LEU A 361 17.55 -7.09 -0.52
C LEU A 361 17.85 -8.24 0.45
N VAL A 362 18.03 -9.47 -0.04
CA VAL A 362 18.10 -10.66 0.84
C VAL A 362 19.35 -10.67 1.71
N ASN A 363 20.41 -10.03 1.25
CA ASN A 363 21.66 -9.95 1.99
C ASN A 363 21.77 -8.69 2.85
N LEU A 364 20.76 -7.82 2.84
CA LEU A 364 20.75 -6.60 3.65
C LEU A 364 20.27 -6.91 5.06
N THR A 365 21.20 -6.72 6.00
CA THR A 365 20.96 -6.79 7.44
C THR A 365 21.16 -5.40 8.03
N GLU A 366 20.55 -5.13 9.18
CA GLU A 366 20.80 -3.86 9.87
C GLU A 366 22.28 -3.68 10.21
N ARG A 367 22.97 -4.78 10.56
CA ARG A 367 24.41 -4.75 10.79
C ARG A 367 25.17 -4.27 9.57
N THR A 368 24.95 -4.87 8.39
CA THR A 368 25.69 -4.50 7.18
C THR A 368 25.46 -3.03 6.79
N ILE A 369 24.25 -2.51 7.00
CA ILE A 369 23.94 -1.10 6.75
C ILE A 369 24.69 -0.20 7.75
N LEU A 370 24.66 -0.52 9.05
CA LEU A 370 25.37 0.25 10.08
C LEU A 370 26.89 0.14 9.97
N GLU A 371 27.45 -1.01 9.60
CA GLU A 371 28.90 -1.19 9.38
C GLU A 371 29.39 -0.38 8.19
N SER A 372 28.59 -0.29 7.12
CA SER A 372 28.97 0.47 5.91
C SER A 372 28.83 1.98 6.09
N SER A 373 27.89 2.44 6.90
CA SER A 373 27.46 3.86 6.96
C SER A 373 27.63 4.52 8.33
N GLY A 374 28.04 3.75 9.36
CA GLY A 374 27.97 4.18 10.76
C GLY A 374 26.54 4.32 11.28
N LEU A 375 26.40 4.62 12.58
CA LEU A 375 25.12 5.06 13.11
C LEU A 375 24.90 6.52 12.70
N SER A 376 24.03 6.72 11.71
CA SER A 376 23.62 8.05 11.26
C SER A 376 22.13 8.05 10.97
N LEU A 377 21.53 9.23 10.90
CA LEU A 377 20.12 9.37 10.54
C LEU A 377 19.85 8.75 9.14
N GLU A 378 20.81 8.89 8.22
CA GLU A 378 20.75 8.30 6.90
C GLU A 378 20.78 6.76 6.94
N ALA A 379 21.65 6.16 7.76
CA ALA A 379 21.65 4.70 7.95
C ALA A 379 20.31 4.19 8.51
N LEU A 380 19.70 4.93 9.45
CA LEU A 380 18.37 4.59 9.98
C LEU A 380 17.26 4.75 8.92
N ARG A 381 17.34 5.78 8.06
CA ARG A 381 16.42 5.92 6.90
C ARG A 381 16.52 4.72 5.98
N ARG A 382 17.73 4.27 5.65
CA ARG A 382 17.96 3.09 4.82
C ARG A 382 17.36 1.83 5.44
N ILE A 383 17.62 1.59 6.73
CA ILE A 383 17.03 0.45 7.46
C ILE A 383 15.50 0.51 7.39
N ARG A 384 14.90 1.68 7.64
CA ARG A 384 13.44 1.89 7.56
C ARG A 384 12.92 1.60 6.15
N ASP A 385 13.60 2.07 5.12
CA ASP A 385 13.16 1.90 3.74
C ASP A 385 13.23 0.43 3.31
N VAL A 386 14.23 -0.34 3.78
CA VAL A 386 14.29 -1.80 3.59
C VAL A 386 13.15 -2.51 4.34
N TRP A 387 12.85 -2.10 5.58
CA TRP A 387 11.70 -2.62 6.33
C TRP A 387 10.36 -2.36 5.62
N ARG A 388 10.12 -1.13 5.15
CA ARG A 388 8.92 -0.79 4.35
C ARG A 388 8.86 -1.64 3.09
N THR A 389 9.98 -1.83 2.42
CA THR A 389 10.07 -2.66 1.22
C THR A 389 9.67 -4.11 1.49
N ARG A 390 9.98 -4.66 2.67
CA ARG A 390 9.52 -5.99 3.09
C ARG A 390 8.00 -6.12 3.08
N LEU A 391 7.26 -5.13 3.59
CA LEU A 391 5.80 -5.12 3.53
C LEU A 391 5.32 -5.16 2.07
N HIS A 392 5.91 -4.30 1.22
CA HIS A 392 5.57 -4.25 -0.20
C HIS A 392 5.90 -5.55 -0.93
N ALA A 393 7.00 -6.24 -0.58
CA ALA A 393 7.33 -7.56 -1.10
C ALA A 393 6.21 -8.57 -0.80
N ARG A 394 5.79 -8.65 0.46
CA ARG A 394 4.73 -9.57 0.90
C ARG A 394 3.41 -9.31 0.19
N LEU A 395 3.03 -8.04 0.07
CA LEU A 395 1.82 -7.64 -0.65
C LEU A 395 1.91 -7.98 -2.14
N ALA A 396 3.07 -7.75 -2.76
CA ALA A 396 3.31 -8.12 -4.15
C ALA A 396 3.20 -9.65 -4.32
N VAL A 397 3.88 -10.44 -3.50
CA VAL A 397 3.79 -11.90 -3.53
C VAL A 397 2.34 -12.37 -3.38
N GLN A 398 1.60 -11.87 -2.39
CA GLN A 398 0.20 -12.24 -2.18
C GLN A 398 -0.69 -11.92 -3.40
N GLU A 399 -0.49 -10.78 -4.06
CA GLU A 399 -1.28 -10.42 -5.25
C GLU A 399 -0.90 -11.24 -6.50
N LEU A 400 0.34 -11.73 -6.58
CA LEU A 400 0.84 -12.51 -7.71
C LEU A 400 0.54 -14.00 -7.62
N LEU A 401 0.37 -14.56 -6.43
CA LEU A 401 0.09 -15.99 -6.20
C LEU A 401 -1.38 -16.36 -6.40
N ARG A 402 -1.98 -15.92 -7.51
CA ARG A 402 -3.35 -16.32 -7.91
C ARG A 402 -3.40 -17.67 -8.61
N LEU A 403 -2.25 -18.16 -9.05
CA LEU A 403 -2.00 -19.55 -9.42
C LEU A 403 -0.92 -20.10 -8.49
N PRO A 404 -0.88 -21.42 -8.25
CA PRO A 404 0.21 -22.07 -7.52
C PRO A 404 1.58 -21.70 -8.12
N ILE A 405 2.61 -21.56 -7.27
CA ILE A 405 3.97 -21.22 -7.71
C ILE A 405 4.50 -22.26 -8.69
N GLU A 406 4.16 -23.52 -8.43
CA GLU A 406 4.56 -24.70 -9.19
C GLU A 406 4.04 -24.65 -10.64
N SER A 407 2.89 -24.00 -10.85
CA SER A 407 2.34 -23.76 -12.19
C SER A 407 3.25 -22.85 -13.03
N TYR A 408 4.12 -22.06 -12.41
CA TYR A 408 5.12 -21.23 -13.09
C TYR A 408 6.47 -21.95 -13.28
N SER A 409 6.52 -23.28 -13.26
CA SER A 409 7.74 -24.04 -13.59
C SER A 409 8.12 -23.97 -15.08
N SER A 410 7.14 -23.79 -15.97
CA SER A 410 7.35 -23.59 -17.40
C SER A 410 6.21 -22.78 -18.03
N PHE A 411 6.42 -22.28 -19.25
CA PHE A 411 5.38 -21.58 -20.00
C PHE A 411 4.16 -22.48 -20.28
N GLN A 412 4.40 -23.75 -20.61
CA GLN A 412 3.37 -24.75 -20.87
C GLN A 412 2.52 -25.02 -19.61
N SER A 413 3.17 -25.33 -18.48
CA SER A 413 2.50 -25.62 -17.21
C SER A 413 1.63 -24.45 -16.74
N MET A 414 2.11 -23.23 -16.93
CA MET A 414 1.38 -22.02 -16.59
C MET A 414 0.13 -21.87 -17.45
N ALA A 415 0.27 -22.08 -18.76
CA ALA A 415 -0.84 -21.97 -19.70
C ALA A 415 -1.92 -23.03 -19.46
N GLU A 416 -1.51 -24.28 -19.20
CA GLU A 416 -2.43 -25.37 -18.88
C GLU A 416 -3.26 -25.05 -17.62
N CYS A 417 -2.59 -24.65 -16.54
CA CYS A 417 -3.25 -24.28 -15.28
C CYS A 417 -4.21 -23.09 -15.47
N PHE A 418 -3.80 -22.08 -16.25
CA PHE A 418 -4.65 -20.94 -16.60
C PHE A 418 -5.89 -21.36 -17.39
N ILE A 419 -5.74 -22.21 -18.40
CA ILE A 419 -6.83 -22.70 -19.25
C ILE A 419 -7.79 -23.58 -18.47
N GLU A 420 -7.30 -24.48 -17.63
CA GLU A 420 -8.12 -25.33 -16.74
C GLU A 420 -9.03 -24.49 -15.83
N SER A 421 -8.53 -23.32 -15.41
CA SER A 421 -9.30 -22.37 -14.60
C SER A 421 -10.53 -21.77 -15.30
N VAL A 422 -10.64 -21.96 -16.62
CA VAL A 422 -11.73 -21.47 -17.49
C VAL A 422 -12.48 -22.62 -18.18
N ALA A 423 -11.77 -23.71 -18.50
CA ALA A 423 -12.23 -24.86 -19.25
C ALA A 423 -11.87 -26.16 -18.51
N LYS A 424 -12.80 -26.66 -17.68
CA LYS A 424 -12.60 -27.87 -16.86
C LYS A 424 -12.67 -29.19 -17.63
N ASP A 425 -13.29 -29.18 -18.80
CA ASP A 425 -13.46 -30.38 -19.63
C ASP A 425 -12.27 -30.50 -20.60
N ASP A 426 -11.65 -31.68 -20.66
CA ASP A 426 -10.44 -31.94 -21.44
C ASP A 426 -10.58 -31.55 -22.92
N ARG A 427 -11.78 -31.72 -23.49
CA ARG A 427 -12.07 -31.31 -24.87
C ARG A 427 -11.94 -29.80 -25.03
N TYR A 428 -12.47 -29.03 -24.07
CA TYR A 428 -12.37 -27.57 -24.09
C TYR A 428 -10.92 -27.12 -23.86
N LYS A 429 -10.19 -27.80 -22.96
CA LYS A 429 -8.77 -27.56 -22.71
C LYS A 429 -7.95 -27.77 -23.99
N ASN A 430 -8.11 -28.90 -24.68
CA ASN A 430 -7.39 -29.24 -25.91
C ASN A 430 -7.68 -28.26 -27.05
N ILE A 431 -8.95 -27.88 -27.23
CA ILE A 431 -9.31 -26.83 -28.19
C ILE A 431 -8.62 -25.51 -27.86
N ALA A 432 -8.59 -25.12 -26.57
CA ALA A 432 -7.97 -23.87 -26.16
C ALA A 432 -6.45 -23.88 -26.35
N LEU A 433 -5.76 -24.92 -25.90
CA LEU A 433 -4.30 -25.09 -26.04
C LEU A 433 -3.90 -25.09 -27.53
N GLY A 434 -4.58 -25.89 -28.36
CA GLY A 434 -4.28 -25.97 -29.80
C GLY A 434 -4.53 -24.65 -30.54
N ARG A 435 -5.60 -23.92 -30.20
CA ARG A 435 -5.92 -22.63 -30.83
C ARG A 435 -5.02 -21.48 -30.36
N LEU A 436 -4.50 -21.58 -29.14
CA LEU A 436 -3.52 -20.63 -28.63
C LEU A 436 -2.10 -20.97 -29.08
N GLY A 437 -1.84 -22.18 -29.59
CA GLY A 437 -0.55 -22.56 -30.15
C GLY A 437 0.39 -23.28 -29.19
N PHE A 438 -0.15 -23.81 -28.07
CA PHE A 438 0.58 -24.59 -27.06
C PHE A 438 0.71 -26.09 -27.43
N ILE A 439 0.34 -26.47 -28.66
CA ILE A 439 0.47 -27.83 -29.17
C ILE A 439 1.30 -27.73 -30.45
N ASP A 440 2.43 -28.43 -30.47
CA ASP A 440 3.41 -28.47 -31.57
C ASP A 440 3.94 -27.09 -32.02
N GLY A 441 3.94 -26.08 -31.13
CA GLY A 441 4.43 -24.73 -31.42
C GLY A 441 3.67 -23.97 -32.50
N ARG A 442 2.48 -24.41 -32.89
CA ARG A 442 1.67 -23.79 -33.95
C ARG A 442 0.19 -23.75 -33.60
N LYS A 443 -0.53 -22.83 -34.24
CA LYS A 443 -2.00 -22.78 -34.13
C LYS A 443 -2.61 -23.94 -34.91
N ILE A 444 -3.16 -24.93 -34.20
CA ILE A 444 -3.90 -26.02 -34.82
C ILE A 444 -5.18 -25.46 -35.44
N THR A 445 -5.45 -25.80 -36.68
CA THR A 445 -6.64 -25.33 -37.40
C THR A 445 -7.93 -25.94 -36.82
N PHE A 446 -9.08 -25.36 -37.16
CA PHE A 446 -10.35 -25.94 -36.73
C PHE A 446 -10.63 -27.30 -37.39
N GLU A 447 -10.04 -27.56 -38.57
CA GLU A 447 -10.19 -28.84 -39.28
C GLU A 447 -9.46 -29.96 -38.53
N GLU A 448 -8.18 -29.75 -38.23
CA GLU A 448 -7.35 -30.70 -37.48
C GLU A 448 -7.91 -30.99 -36.08
N LEU A 449 -8.43 -29.96 -35.39
CA LEU A 449 -9.12 -30.14 -34.11
C LEU A 449 -10.44 -30.90 -34.26
N SER A 450 -11.12 -30.78 -35.39
CA SER A 450 -12.39 -31.47 -35.64
C SER A 450 -12.17 -32.95 -35.90
N GLU A 451 -11.14 -33.29 -36.68
CA GLU A 451 -10.72 -34.67 -36.94
C GLU A 451 -10.25 -35.36 -35.65
N SER A 452 -9.34 -34.73 -34.90
CA SER A 452 -8.78 -35.31 -33.67
C SER A 452 -9.81 -35.51 -32.54
N LEU A 453 -10.86 -34.69 -32.48
CA LEU A 453 -11.89 -34.75 -31.44
C LEU A 453 -13.20 -35.43 -31.88
N GLY A 454 -13.31 -35.86 -33.15
CA GLY A 454 -14.54 -36.43 -33.70
C GLY A 454 -15.72 -35.45 -33.70
N LEU A 455 -15.47 -34.18 -34.02
CA LEU A 455 -16.46 -33.10 -34.05
C LEU A 455 -16.56 -32.52 -35.45
N THR A 456 -17.61 -31.73 -35.72
CA THR A 456 -17.63 -30.89 -36.92
C THR A 456 -16.78 -29.64 -36.71
N ARG A 457 -16.13 -29.14 -37.77
CA ARG A 457 -15.38 -27.86 -37.77
C ARG A 457 -16.20 -26.71 -37.16
N ALA A 458 -17.47 -26.58 -37.57
CA ALA A 458 -18.37 -25.55 -37.05
C ALA A 458 -18.59 -25.67 -35.53
N ARG A 459 -18.69 -26.90 -35.01
CA ARG A 459 -18.81 -27.13 -33.57
C ARG A 459 -17.55 -26.72 -32.82
N VAL A 460 -16.36 -27.07 -33.33
CA VAL A 460 -15.08 -26.63 -32.74
C VAL A 460 -15.00 -25.11 -32.68
N GLN A 461 -15.39 -24.42 -33.77
CA GLN A 461 -15.41 -22.96 -33.82
C GLN A 461 -16.33 -22.35 -32.75
N GLN A 462 -17.55 -22.88 -32.59
CA GLN A 462 -18.48 -22.43 -31.55
C GLN A 462 -17.90 -22.64 -30.14
N LEU A 463 -17.28 -23.79 -29.90
CA LEU A 463 -16.64 -24.10 -28.61
C LEU A 463 -15.48 -23.15 -28.33
N TRP A 464 -14.63 -22.89 -29.32
CA TRP A 464 -13.54 -21.92 -29.22
C TRP A 464 -14.05 -20.51 -28.91
N GLN A 465 -15.06 -20.01 -29.63
CA GLN A 465 -15.64 -18.69 -29.35
C GLN A 465 -16.18 -18.58 -27.92
N LYS A 466 -16.82 -19.65 -27.43
CA LYS A 466 -17.30 -19.73 -26.04
C LYS A 466 -16.14 -19.70 -25.02
N ILE A 467 -15.00 -20.30 -25.32
CA ILE A 467 -13.83 -20.27 -24.43
C ILE A 467 -13.12 -18.91 -24.52
N ALA A 468 -12.86 -18.42 -25.72
CA ALA A 468 -12.14 -17.16 -25.97
C ALA A 468 -12.83 -15.97 -25.31
N SER A 469 -14.18 -15.92 -25.33
CA SER A 469 -14.95 -14.89 -24.62
C SER A 469 -14.80 -14.94 -23.10
N LYS A 470 -14.48 -16.11 -22.53
CA LYS A 470 -14.20 -16.27 -21.09
C LYS A 470 -12.75 -16.01 -20.71
N LEU A 471 -11.80 -16.09 -21.65
CA LEU A 471 -10.38 -15.83 -21.40
C LEU A 471 -10.07 -14.33 -21.33
N LYS A 472 -10.78 -13.50 -22.11
CA LYS A 472 -10.54 -12.05 -22.24
C LYS A 472 -10.84 -11.18 -21.00
N PRO A 473 -11.82 -11.47 -20.13
CA PRO A 473 -12.12 -10.60 -19.00
C PRO A 473 -10.89 -10.40 -18.09
N LEU A 474 -10.63 -9.14 -17.72
CA LEU A 474 -9.48 -8.78 -16.89
C LEU A 474 -9.35 -9.59 -15.58
N PRO A 475 -10.44 -9.92 -14.84
CA PRO A 475 -10.32 -10.77 -13.65
C PRO A 475 -9.75 -12.16 -13.93
N ILE A 476 -10.01 -12.71 -15.12
CA ILE A 476 -9.46 -13.99 -15.57
C ILE A 476 -7.99 -13.83 -15.95
N LEU A 477 -7.67 -12.82 -16.77
CA LEU A 477 -6.28 -12.52 -17.14
C LEU A 477 -5.42 -12.20 -15.91
N ASN A 478 -5.97 -11.60 -14.87
CA ASN A 478 -5.25 -11.32 -13.62
C ASN A 478 -4.83 -12.59 -12.87
N LYS A 479 -5.36 -13.78 -13.20
CA LYS A 479 -4.78 -15.03 -12.69
C LYS A 479 -3.33 -15.23 -13.14
N LEU A 480 -2.99 -14.67 -14.30
CA LEU A 480 -1.62 -14.63 -14.85
C LEU A 480 -0.84 -13.39 -14.39
N ALA A 481 -1.17 -12.77 -13.25
CA ALA A 481 -0.54 -11.52 -12.80
C ALA A 481 0.99 -11.57 -12.87
N ARG A 482 1.62 -12.63 -12.35
CA ARG A 482 3.08 -12.80 -12.36
C ARG A 482 3.69 -12.81 -13.77
N PHE A 483 3.01 -13.48 -14.71
CA PHE A 483 3.41 -13.47 -16.12
C PHE A 483 3.33 -12.07 -16.71
N TRP A 484 2.23 -11.35 -16.45
CA TRP A 484 2.08 -9.99 -16.94
C TRP A 484 3.09 -9.02 -16.36
N VAL A 485 3.47 -9.15 -15.08
CA VAL A 485 4.58 -8.36 -14.51
C VAL A 485 5.84 -8.57 -15.35
N ALA A 486 6.16 -9.82 -15.69
CA ALA A 486 7.36 -10.14 -16.45
C ALA A 486 7.31 -9.54 -17.87
N VAL A 487 6.14 -9.56 -18.51
CA VAL A 487 5.91 -8.90 -19.80
C VAL A 487 6.16 -7.40 -19.71
N PHE A 488 5.50 -6.69 -18.78
CA PHE A 488 5.64 -5.24 -18.67
C PHE A 488 7.02 -4.80 -18.20
N GLU A 489 7.66 -5.56 -17.31
CA GLU A 489 9.03 -5.25 -16.90
C GLU A 489 10.01 -5.42 -18.06
N THR A 490 9.86 -6.48 -18.86
CA THR A 490 10.69 -6.67 -20.06
C THR A 490 10.50 -5.51 -21.03
N LEU A 491 9.24 -5.13 -21.32
CA LEU A 491 8.94 -3.96 -22.15
C LEU A 491 9.53 -2.67 -21.57
N LYS A 492 9.42 -2.44 -20.26
CA LYS A 492 9.97 -1.27 -19.58
C LYS A 492 11.49 -1.18 -19.75
N VAL A 493 12.20 -2.29 -19.55
CA VAL A 493 13.67 -2.36 -19.73
C VAL A 493 14.06 -2.13 -21.19
N SER A 494 13.24 -2.56 -22.14
CA SER A 494 13.43 -2.30 -23.57
C SER A 494 12.96 -0.91 -24.04
N GLY A 495 12.60 0.01 -23.13
CA GLY A 495 12.15 1.35 -23.50
C GLY A 495 10.71 1.42 -24.05
N GLY A 496 9.90 0.40 -23.78
CA GLY A 496 8.47 0.32 -24.10
C GLY A 496 8.14 -0.56 -25.30
N ALA A 497 9.12 -0.95 -26.11
CA ALA A 497 8.94 -1.80 -27.29
C ALA A 497 10.10 -2.78 -27.45
N CYS A 498 9.84 -4.00 -27.93
CA CYS A 498 10.86 -4.99 -28.25
C CYS A 498 10.36 -6.01 -29.27
N LEU A 499 11.27 -6.81 -29.83
CA LEU A 499 10.92 -7.97 -30.64
C LEU A 499 10.25 -9.03 -29.77
N LEU A 500 9.33 -9.81 -30.34
CA LEU A 500 8.65 -10.89 -29.66
C LEU A 500 9.61 -11.95 -29.09
N SER A 501 10.75 -12.17 -29.76
CA SER A 501 11.82 -13.06 -29.29
C SER A 501 12.56 -12.49 -28.09
N GLU A 502 12.85 -11.18 -28.08
CA GLU A 502 13.47 -10.50 -26.93
C GLU A 502 12.52 -10.51 -25.73
N LEU A 503 11.23 -10.31 -25.97
CA LEU A 503 10.21 -10.45 -24.95
C LEU A 503 10.16 -11.87 -24.36
N ALA A 504 10.23 -12.89 -25.21
CA ALA A 504 10.24 -14.28 -24.77
C ALA A 504 11.44 -14.59 -23.87
N GLU A 505 12.63 -14.13 -24.25
CA GLU A 505 13.85 -14.27 -23.44
C GLU A 505 13.75 -13.51 -22.11
N GLY A 506 13.31 -12.26 -22.14
CA GLY A 506 13.15 -11.46 -20.92
C GLY A 506 12.12 -12.03 -19.94
N ILE A 507 11.06 -12.68 -20.45
CA ILE A 507 10.10 -13.42 -19.61
C ILE A 507 10.75 -14.69 -19.04
N ARG A 508 11.50 -15.44 -19.85
CA ARG A 508 12.22 -16.66 -19.42
C ARG A 508 13.12 -16.37 -18.23
N GLU A 509 13.94 -15.33 -18.34
CA GLU A 509 14.90 -14.93 -17.29
C GLU A 509 14.18 -14.53 -16.00
N ARG A 510 13.17 -13.65 -16.10
CA ARG A 510 12.41 -13.15 -14.94
C ARG A 510 11.62 -14.23 -14.22
N LEU A 511 11.06 -15.18 -14.95
CA LEU A 511 10.32 -16.29 -14.35
C LEU A 511 11.22 -17.48 -13.99
N GLY A 512 12.49 -17.46 -14.40
CA GLY A 512 13.44 -18.54 -14.15
C GLY A 512 13.07 -19.83 -14.91
N TRP A 513 12.48 -19.71 -16.09
CA TRP A 513 12.14 -20.86 -16.92
C TRP A 513 13.36 -21.44 -17.61
N ALA A 514 13.40 -22.77 -17.74
CA ALA A 514 14.47 -23.46 -18.45
C ALA A 514 14.49 -23.13 -19.95
N GLN A 515 13.32 -22.86 -20.54
CA GLN A 515 13.14 -22.58 -21.96
C GLN A 515 12.28 -21.34 -22.16
N ALA A 516 12.51 -20.62 -23.26
CA ALA A 516 11.74 -19.43 -23.59
C ALA A 516 10.34 -19.82 -24.09
N PRO A 517 9.34 -18.94 -23.91
CA PRO A 517 8.03 -19.12 -24.50
C PRO A 517 8.09 -19.29 -26.01
N GLU A 518 7.36 -20.29 -26.53
CA GLU A 518 7.18 -20.42 -27.97
C GLU A 518 6.46 -19.18 -28.53
N LEU A 519 7.02 -18.58 -29.59
CA LEU A 519 6.58 -17.27 -30.08
C LEU A 519 5.11 -17.26 -30.55
N VAL A 520 4.65 -18.34 -31.18
CA VAL A 520 3.25 -18.46 -31.64
C VAL A 520 2.29 -18.49 -30.46
N ALA A 521 2.63 -19.21 -29.40
CA ALA A 521 1.84 -19.27 -28.18
C ALA A 521 1.87 -17.96 -27.40
N LEU A 522 3.05 -17.35 -27.27
CA LEU A 522 3.23 -16.05 -26.62
C LEU A 522 2.40 -14.97 -27.30
N SER A 523 2.52 -14.78 -28.62
CA SER A 523 1.75 -13.78 -29.36
C SER A 523 0.23 -13.98 -29.24
N SER A 524 -0.23 -15.23 -29.14
CA SER A 524 -1.64 -15.55 -28.97
C SER A 524 -2.15 -15.18 -27.59
N LEU A 525 -1.33 -15.40 -26.56
CA LEU A 525 -1.64 -15.02 -25.18
C LEU A 525 -1.64 -13.51 -25.00
N LEU A 526 -0.66 -12.80 -25.57
CA LEU A 526 -0.57 -11.34 -25.53
C LEU A 526 -1.82 -10.67 -26.12
N ARG A 527 -2.32 -11.18 -27.25
CA ARG A 527 -3.56 -10.69 -27.91
C ARG A 527 -4.84 -10.84 -27.09
N LEU A 528 -4.81 -11.55 -25.97
CA LEU A 528 -5.95 -11.59 -25.05
C LEU A 528 -6.06 -10.30 -24.23
N ARG A 529 -4.97 -9.54 -24.10
CA ARG A 529 -4.88 -8.27 -23.38
C ARG A 529 -4.97 -7.11 -24.36
N ASN A 530 -5.71 -6.06 -24.00
CA ASN A 530 -5.94 -4.90 -24.87
C ASN A 530 -4.97 -3.74 -24.59
N ASP A 531 -4.14 -3.84 -23.56
CA ASP A 531 -3.14 -2.84 -23.15
C ASP A 531 -1.73 -3.23 -23.63
N ILE A 532 -1.64 -4.16 -24.56
CA ILE A 532 -0.41 -4.54 -25.25
C ILE A 532 -0.74 -4.59 -26.72
N GLU A 533 0.06 -3.92 -27.53
CA GLU A 533 -0.05 -3.96 -28.98
C GLU A 533 1.00 -4.89 -29.57
N PHE A 534 0.59 -5.65 -30.59
CA PHE A 534 1.46 -6.59 -31.28
C PHE A 534 1.33 -6.42 -32.78
N ASP A 535 2.42 -5.95 -33.40
CA ASP A 535 2.56 -5.91 -34.85
C ASP A 535 3.03 -7.28 -35.35
N SER A 536 2.14 -8.01 -36.01
CA SER A 536 2.47 -9.33 -36.57
C SER A 536 3.41 -9.30 -37.77
N HIS A 537 3.54 -8.18 -38.47
CA HIS A 537 4.42 -8.07 -39.62
C HIS A 537 5.87 -7.91 -39.18
N GLN A 538 6.09 -7.06 -38.17
CA GLN A 538 7.42 -6.77 -37.64
C GLN A 538 7.79 -7.65 -36.45
N SER A 539 6.83 -8.43 -35.92
CA SER A 539 6.98 -9.19 -34.68
C SER A 539 7.38 -8.31 -33.50
N ILE A 540 6.88 -7.08 -33.46
CA ILE A 540 7.16 -6.11 -32.39
C ILE A 540 5.99 -6.11 -31.40
N VAL A 541 6.34 -6.15 -30.12
CA VAL A 541 5.40 -5.95 -29.02
C VAL A 541 5.72 -4.60 -28.38
N HIS A 542 4.70 -3.79 -28.12
CA HIS A 542 4.89 -2.53 -27.42
C HIS A 542 3.76 -2.21 -26.43
N ASP A 543 4.11 -1.43 -25.41
CA ASP A 543 3.17 -0.85 -24.46
C ASP A 543 2.67 0.49 -25.03
N PRO A 544 1.40 0.58 -25.47
CA PRO A 544 0.85 1.81 -26.07
C PRO A 544 0.76 2.98 -25.07
N LYS A 545 0.97 2.73 -23.77
CA LYS A 545 0.98 3.77 -22.74
C LYS A 545 2.33 4.47 -22.62
N VAL A 546 3.39 3.94 -23.22
CA VAL A 546 4.69 4.61 -23.25
C VAL A 546 4.62 5.73 -24.28
N GLU A 547 4.36 6.94 -23.81
CA GLU A 547 4.15 8.14 -24.63
C GLU A 547 5.34 8.42 -25.57
N CYS A 548 6.55 8.04 -25.17
CA CYS A 548 7.78 8.22 -25.95
C CYS A 548 7.73 7.52 -27.32
N LEU A 549 7.03 6.38 -27.46
CA LEU A 549 6.94 5.65 -28.72
C LEU A 549 6.12 6.38 -29.78
N GLY A 550 5.18 7.23 -29.35
CA GLY A 550 4.38 8.09 -30.21
C GLY A 550 4.88 9.54 -30.27
N CYS A 551 6.02 9.85 -29.63
CA CYS A 551 6.50 11.22 -29.52
C CYS A 551 6.99 11.74 -30.87
N ARG A 552 6.33 12.79 -31.38
CA ARG A 552 6.70 13.43 -32.65
C ARG A 552 8.12 13.97 -32.64
N ASP A 553 8.60 14.47 -31.51
CA ASP A 553 9.94 15.04 -31.42
C ASP A 553 11.03 13.97 -31.49
N VAL A 554 10.78 12.81 -30.88
CA VAL A 554 11.64 11.63 -31.06
C VAL A 554 11.67 11.24 -32.54
N ALA A 555 10.50 11.20 -33.20
CA ALA A 555 10.44 10.91 -34.63
C ALA A 555 11.19 11.94 -35.49
N ASP A 556 11.08 13.24 -35.18
CA ASP A 556 11.79 14.31 -35.89
C ASP A 556 13.30 14.26 -35.65
N VAL A 557 13.74 13.92 -34.43
CA VAL A 557 15.17 13.69 -34.11
C VAL A 557 15.69 12.49 -34.89
N MET A 558 14.98 11.36 -34.87
CA MET A 558 15.34 10.17 -35.61
C MET A 558 15.39 10.47 -37.12
N ALA A 559 14.38 11.16 -37.67
CA ALA A 559 14.38 11.59 -39.06
C ALA A 559 15.64 12.41 -39.36
N ARG A 560 15.94 13.47 -38.59
CA ARG A 560 17.13 14.31 -38.80
C ARG A 560 18.46 13.54 -38.69
N LEU A 561 18.56 12.62 -37.72
CA LEU A 561 19.76 11.80 -37.50
C LEU A 561 20.05 10.88 -38.68
N PHE A 562 19.00 10.39 -39.36
CA PHE A 562 19.11 9.44 -40.46
C PHE A 562 18.88 10.06 -41.86
N ASP A 563 18.41 11.31 -41.96
CA ASP A 563 18.25 12.03 -43.25
C ASP A 563 19.58 12.60 -43.78
N THR A 564 20.54 12.87 -42.89
CA THR A 564 21.65 13.77 -43.22
C THR A 564 22.92 13.10 -43.74
N ASN A 565 23.07 11.78 -43.66
CA ASN A 565 24.10 10.98 -44.37
C ASN A 565 23.83 9.48 -44.16
N LYS A 566 24.23 8.64 -45.12
CA LYS A 566 24.22 7.16 -44.99
C LYS A 566 25.26 6.61 -43.99
N ASP A 567 25.79 7.46 -43.12
CA ASP A 567 26.83 7.08 -42.18
C ASP A 567 26.20 6.32 -41.01
N GLU A 568 26.81 5.18 -40.65
CA GLU A 568 26.43 4.40 -39.49
C GLU A 568 26.52 5.28 -38.22
N LYS A 569 25.39 5.46 -37.54
CA LYS A 569 25.31 6.16 -36.25
C LYS A 569 25.49 5.15 -35.12
N SER A 570 26.36 5.49 -34.17
CA SER A 570 26.47 4.69 -32.94
C SER A 570 25.20 4.82 -32.10
N ILE A 571 24.85 3.77 -31.37
CA ILE A 571 23.70 3.78 -30.44
C ILE A 571 23.87 4.90 -29.40
N ASP A 572 25.08 5.15 -28.91
CA ASP A 572 25.37 6.21 -27.95
C ASP A 572 25.16 7.63 -28.50
N GLU A 573 25.39 7.84 -29.79
CA GLU A 573 25.10 9.12 -30.45
C GLU A 573 23.59 9.33 -30.53
N VAL A 574 22.85 8.32 -30.99
CA VAL A 574 21.39 8.36 -31.06
C VAL A 574 20.79 8.59 -29.67
N ALA A 575 21.24 7.84 -28.67
CA ALA A 575 20.77 7.97 -27.29
C ALA A 575 21.04 9.37 -26.71
N ARG A 576 22.25 9.93 -26.92
CA ARG A 576 22.57 11.29 -26.45
C ARG A 576 21.68 12.35 -27.10
N SER A 577 21.41 12.24 -28.40
CA SER A 577 20.52 13.16 -29.11
C SER A 577 19.06 13.06 -28.65
N LEU A 578 18.59 11.85 -28.36
CA LEU A 578 17.24 11.66 -27.78
C LEU A 578 17.17 12.23 -26.36
N ILE A 579 18.15 11.93 -25.51
CA ILE A 579 18.23 12.43 -24.14
C ILE A 579 18.28 13.96 -24.10
N SER A 580 19.06 14.60 -24.98
CA SER A 580 19.13 16.07 -25.01
C SER A 580 17.77 16.69 -25.30
N VAL A 581 17.02 16.14 -26.25
CA VAL A 581 15.68 16.64 -26.59
C VAL A 581 14.68 16.38 -25.47
N CYS A 582 14.75 15.23 -24.81
CA CYS A 582 13.90 14.95 -23.66
C CYS A 582 14.21 15.87 -22.46
N ARG A 583 15.47 16.21 -22.21
CA ARG A 583 15.87 17.12 -21.11
C ARG A 583 15.40 18.56 -21.31
N GLU A 584 15.29 19.00 -22.55
CA GLU A 584 14.75 20.32 -22.88
C GLU A 584 13.23 20.42 -22.65
N ARG A 585 12.56 19.29 -22.34
CA ARG A 585 11.12 19.25 -22.09
C ARG A 585 10.78 18.76 -20.69
N PRO A 586 10.22 19.63 -19.81
CA PRO A 586 9.79 19.22 -18.47
C PRO A 586 8.65 18.19 -18.50
N GLU A 587 7.92 18.07 -19.61
CA GLU A 587 6.85 17.09 -19.80
C GLU A 587 7.38 15.67 -20.04
N CYS A 588 8.61 15.54 -20.58
CA CYS A 588 9.26 14.24 -20.87
C CYS A 588 10.15 13.73 -19.72
N ALA A 589 10.32 14.52 -18.64
CA ALA A 589 11.18 14.19 -17.51
C ALA A 589 10.50 13.30 -16.44
N LYS A 590 9.39 12.63 -16.78
CA LYS A 590 8.63 11.70 -15.93
C LYS A 590 8.69 10.30 -16.52
#